data_AF-A0A940M3T0-F1
#
_entry.id   AF-A0A940M3T0-F1
#
_cell.length_a   1.000
_cell.length_b   1.000
_cell.length_c   1.000
_cell.angle_alpha   90.00
_cell.angle_beta   90.00
_cell.angle_gamma   90.00
#
_symmetry.space_group_name_H-M   'P 1'
#
loop_
_entity.id
_entity.type
_entity.pdbx_description
1 polymer ?
#
loop_
_entity_poly.entity_id
_entity_poly.type
_entity_poly.pdbx_seq_one_letter_code
_entity_poly.pdbx_strand_id
1 'polypeptide(L)'
;MAGRCRIVVACLLLLSSFAAAAQSGFVRVEGTHFTLDGKPYRFAGANFWYGAYLGAPGDGGDRARLRAELDQLKAAGIDNLRVLAM
;
A
#
# COMPACT_ATOMS: atom_id res chain seq x y z
N MET A 1 17.49 45.97 -5.79
CA MET A 1 17.01 44.88 -4.90
C MET A 1 16.18 43.81 -5.60
N ALA A 2 15.24 44.14 -6.50
CA ALA A 2 14.27 43.20 -7.11
C ALA A 2 14.83 41.85 -7.63
N GLY A 3 16.04 41.82 -8.22
CA GLY A 3 16.63 40.59 -8.76
C GLY A 3 16.83 39.46 -7.72
N ARG A 4 17.25 39.78 -6.49
CA ARG A 4 17.44 38.79 -5.41
C ARG A 4 16.13 38.08 -5.05
N CYS A 5 15.02 38.82 -5.01
CA CYS A 5 13.72 38.27 -4.62
C CYS A 5 13.19 37.25 -5.65
N ARG A 6 13.38 37.52 -6.95
CA ARG A 6 13.02 36.58 -8.03
C ARG A 6 13.81 35.26 -7.96
N ILE A 7 15.10 35.32 -7.61
CA ILE A 7 15.96 34.13 -7.46
C ILE A 7 15.49 33.25 -6.29
N VAL A 8 15.17 33.84 -5.13
CA VAL A 8 14.70 33.10 -3.95
C VAL A 8 13.39 32.35 -4.24
N VAL A 9 12.42 33.01 -4.89
CA VAL A 9 11.15 32.37 -5.27
C VAL A 9 11.36 31.23 -6.28
N ALA A 10 12.27 31.39 -7.24
CA ALA A 10 12.60 30.32 -8.19
C ALA A 10 13.20 29.08 -7.50
N CYS A 11 14.10 29.25 -6.53
CA CYS A 11 14.65 28.14 -5.75
C CYS A 11 13.59 27.39 -4.94
N LEU A 12 12.66 28.10 -4.29
CA LEU A 12 11.56 27.48 -3.52
C LEU A 12 10.63 26.63 -4.39
N LEU A 13 10.32 27.08 -5.60
CA LEU A 13 9.51 26.31 -6.56
C LEU A 13 10.25 25.08 -7.10
N LEU A 14 11.56 25.19 -7.36
CA LEU A 14 12.39 24.06 -7.80
C LEU A 14 12.54 22.98 -6.71
N LEU A 15 12.72 23.38 -5.45
CA LEU A 15 12.80 22.45 -4.31
C LEU A 15 11.50 21.65 -4.09
N SER A 16 10.34 22.25 -4.42
CA SER A 16 9.03 21.60 -4.27
C SER A 16 8.87 20.36 -5.18
N SER A 17 9.59 20.32 -6.30
CA SER A 17 9.48 19.23 -7.29
C SER A 17 10.22 17.94 -6.89
N PHE A 18 11.16 18.01 -5.94
CA PHE A 18 11.99 16.87 -5.53
C PHE A 18 11.36 15.97 -4.45
N ALA A 19 10.26 16.40 -3.82
CA ALA A 19 9.55 15.61 -2.82
C ALA A 19 8.74 14.43 -3.39
N ALA A 20 8.61 14.34 -4.72
CA ALA A 20 7.93 13.24 -5.42
C ALA A 20 8.79 11.97 -5.53
N ALA A 21 9.51 11.61 -4.46
CA ALA A 21 10.22 10.33 -4.37
C ALA A 21 9.22 9.18 -4.52
N ALA A 22 9.46 8.30 -5.49
CA ALA A 22 8.40 7.50 -6.11
C ALA A 22 7.54 6.72 -5.10
N GLN A 23 6.24 6.99 -5.14
CA GLN A 23 5.15 6.11 -4.73
C GLN A 23 5.43 4.72 -5.32
N SER A 24 5.92 3.81 -4.48
CA SER A 24 6.41 2.49 -4.88
C SER A 24 5.41 1.38 -4.59
N GLY A 25 4.45 1.60 -3.69
CA GLY A 25 3.41 0.63 -3.30
C GLY A 25 3.90 -0.57 -2.50
N PHE A 26 5.22 -0.77 -2.41
CA PHE A 26 5.83 -1.82 -1.58
C PHE A 26 5.95 -1.36 -0.13
N VAL A 27 5.51 -2.22 0.79
CA VAL A 27 5.84 -2.11 2.22
C VAL A 27 7.34 -2.34 2.41
N ARG A 28 7.99 -1.50 3.20
CA ARG A 28 9.41 -1.53 3.53
C ARG A 28 9.61 -1.68 5.04
N VAL A 29 10.83 -2.03 5.45
CA VAL A 29 11.25 -2.02 6.86
C VAL A 29 12.11 -0.80 7.12
N GLU A 30 11.85 -0.09 8.22
CA GLU A 30 12.63 1.05 8.69
C GLU A 30 12.89 0.89 10.20
N GLY A 31 14.10 0.45 10.53
CA GLY A 31 14.46 0.03 11.89
C GLY A 31 13.58 -1.13 12.37
N THR A 32 12.76 -0.88 13.40
CA THR A 32 11.84 -1.85 14.01
C THR A 32 10.39 -1.73 13.51
N HIS A 33 10.15 -0.98 12.43
CA HIS A 33 8.80 -0.64 11.95
C HIS A 33 8.64 -0.95 10.46
N PHE A 34 7.39 -1.03 10.01
CA PHE A 34 7.08 -1.01 8.58
C PHE A 34 6.75 0.42 8.12
N THR A 35 7.08 0.73 6.87
CA THR A 35 6.61 1.93 6.19
C THR A 35 5.99 1.58 4.84
N LEU A 36 4.98 2.35 4.42
CA LEU A 36 4.40 2.29 3.08
C LEU A 36 4.47 3.70 2.50
N ASP A 37 5.21 3.85 1.39
CA ASP A 37 5.42 5.11 0.68
C ASP A 37 5.79 6.30 1.59
N GLY A 38 6.79 6.07 2.44
CA GLY A 38 7.34 7.07 3.37
C GLY A 38 6.49 7.35 4.62
N LYS A 39 5.37 6.64 4.81
CA LYS A 39 4.49 6.79 5.98
C LYS A 39 4.60 5.56 6.90
N PRO A 40 4.57 5.72 8.24
CA PRO A 40 4.51 4.59 9.17
C PRO A 40 3.31 3.68 8.88
N TYR A 41 3.56 2.38 8.80
CA TYR A 41 2.55 1.36 8.50
C TYR A 41 2.42 0.37 9.66
N ARG A 42 1.17 0.13 10.10
CA ARG A 42 0.81 -0.87 11.11
C ARG A 42 -0.41 -1.60 10.57
N PHE A 43 -0.26 -2.89 10.27
CA PHE A 43 -1.30 -3.69 9.64
C PHE A 43 -2.32 -4.24 10.65
N ALA A 44 -3.56 -4.38 10.21
CA ALA A 44 -4.60 -5.20 10.82
C ALA A 44 -4.72 -6.49 9.98
N GLY A 45 -4.16 -7.59 10.50
CA GLY A 45 -3.93 -8.80 9.72
C GLY A 45 -4.89 -9.96 9.99
N ALA A 46 -5.20 -10.75 8.95
CA ALA A 46 -5.91 -12.02 9.06
C ALA A 46 -5.13 -13.18 8.42
N ASN A 47 -5.31 -14.40 8.93
CA ASN A 47 -4.82 -15.62 8.26
C ASN A 47 -5.93 -16.13 7.33
N PHE A 48 -5.67 -16.11 6.03
CA PHE A 48 -6.64 -16.43 4.97
C PHE A 48 -6.05 -17.45 4.00
N TRP A 49 -5.57 -18.57 4.56
CA TRP A 49 -4.73 -19.55 3.87
C TRP A 49 -5.35 -20.12 2.59
N TYR A 50 -6.67 -20.32 2.56
CA TYR A 50 -7.41 -20.87 1.41
C TYR A 50 -7.77 -19.83 0.33
N GLY A 51 -7.50 -18.54 0.54
CA GLY A 51 -7.95 -17.47 -0.37
C GLY A 51 -7.48 -17.62 -1.82
N ALA A 52 -6.26 -18.13 -2.03
CA ALA A 52 -5.74 -18.42 -3.37
C ALA A 52 -6.55 -19.52 -4.10
N TYR A 53 -6.98 -20.56 -3.38
CA TYR A 53 -7.75 -21.68 -3.94
C TYR A 53 -9.17 -21.27 -4.31
N LEU A 54 -9.84 -20.43 -3.52
CA LEU A 54 -11.12 -19.83 -3.92
C LEU A 54 -10.99 -18.97 -5.20
N GLY A 55 -9.78 -18.47 -5.50
CA GLY A 55 -9.47 -17.76 -6.73
C GLY A 55 -9.29 -18.64 -7.97
N ALA A 56 -9.25 -19.97 -7.83
CA ALA A 56 -9.02 -20.91 -8.92
C ALA A 56 -10.12 -20.85 -10.02
N PRO A 57 -9.80 -21.21 -11.28
CA PRO A 57 -10.79 -21.47 -12.31
C PRO A 57 -11.36 -22.90 -12.18
N GLY A 58 -12.61 -23.09 -12.64
CA GLY A 58 -13.29 -24.38 -12.60
C GLY A 58 -13.79 -24.78 -11.21
N ASP A 59 -14.28 -26.02 -11.11
CA ASP A 59 -15.15 -26.51 -10.02
C ASP A 59 -14.51 -26.54 -8.62
N GLY A 60 -13.19 -26.33 -8.52
CA GLY A 60 -12.45 -26.23 -7.26
C GLY A 60 -12.36 -24.82 -6.65
N GLY A 61 -12.83 -23.80 -7.35
CA GLY A 61 -12.79 -22.40 -6.91
C GLY A 61 -14.16 -21.75 -6.73
N ASP A 62 -14.25 -20.73 -5.88
CA ASP A 62 -15.44 -19.89 -5.72
C ASP A 62 -15.06 -18.41 -5.63
N ARG A 63 -15.07 -17.76 -6.79
CA ARG A 63 -14.76 -16.33 -6.97
C ARG A 63 -15.91 -15.41 -6.55
N ALA A 64 -17.09 -15.93 -6.22
CA ALA A 64 -18.17 -15.13 -5.65
C ALA A 64 -17.96 -15.03 -4.13
N ARG A 65 -17.75 -16.17 -3.47
CA ARG A 65 -17.37 -16.27 -2.06
C ARG A 65 -16.07 -15.53 -1.75
N LEU A 66 -15.02 -15.69 -2.57
CA LEU A 66 -13.75 -14.96 -2.37
C LEU A 66 -13.96 -13.45 -2.29
N ARG A 67 -14.81 -12.88 -3.16
CA ARG A 67 -15.11 -11.43 -3.11
C ARG A 67 -15.86 -11.09 -1.84
N ALA A 68 -16.94 -11.81 -1.52
CA ALA A 68 -17.73 -11.56 -0.31
C ALA A 68 -16.90 -11.64 0.98
N GLU A 69 -15.98 -12.59 1.10
CA GLU A 69 -15.07 -12.70 2.25
C GLU A 69 -14.03 -11.57 2.29
N LEU A 70 -13.48 -11.17 1.13
CA LEU A 70 -12.57 -10.01 1.05
C LEU A 70 -13.28 -8.69 1.38
N ASP A 71 -14.53 -8.52 0.93
CA ASP A 71 -15.36 -7.34 1.24
C ASP A 71 -15.70 -7.28 2.74
N GLN A 72 -16.02 -8.43 3.36
CA GLN A 72 -16.23 -8.53 4.82
C GLN A 72 -14.95 -8.21 5.61
N LEU A 73 -13.81 -8.77 5.21
CA LEU A 73 -12.52 -8.47 5.83
C LEU A 73 -12.18 -6.98 5.69
N LYS A 74 -12.43 -6.38 4.52
CA LYS A 74 -12.19 -4.95 4.29
C LYS A 74 -13.12 -4.06 5.10
N ALA A 75 -14.40 -4.43 5.24
CA ALA A 75 -15.35 -3.73 6.10
C ALA A 75 -14.99 -3.84 7.59
N ALA A 76 -14.38 -4.94 8.02
CA ALA A 76 -13.80 -5.12 9.35
C ALA A 76 -12.46 -4.39 9.57
N GLY A 77 -11.95 -3.66 8.56
CA GLY A 77 -10.72 -2.88 8.65
C GLY A 77 -9.42 -3.66 8.43
N ILE A 78 -9.49 -4.93 8.01
CA ILE A 78 -8.32 -5.74 7.67
C ILE A 78 -7.64 -5.18 6.41
N ASP A 79 -6.32 -5.07 6.44
CA ASP A 79 -5.48 -4.57 5.35
C ASP A 79 -4.35 -5.54 4.94
N ASN A 80 -4.11 -6.60 5.70
CA ASN A 80 -3.08 -7.59 5.41
C ASN A 80 -3.60 -9.03 5.54
N LEU A 81 -3.24 -9.89 4.58
CA LEU A 81 -3.65 -11.29 4.55
C LEU A 81 -2.44 -12.22 4.47
N ARG A 82 -2.34 -13.15 5.41
CA ARG A 82 -1.39 -14.27 5.35
C ARG A 82 -2.05 -15.46 4.67
N VAL A 83 -1.65 -15.71 3.43
CA VAL A 83 -2.22 -16.73 2.51
C VAL A 83 -1.22 -17.88 2.33
N LEU A 84 -1.68 -19.09 1.99
CA LEU A 84 -0.81 -20.19 1.55
C LEU A 84 -0.52 -20.03 0.06
N ALA A 85 0.75 -20.14 -0.32
CA ALA A 85 1.19 -20.24 -1.70
C ALA A 85 2.08 -21.48 -1.86
N MET A 86 1.80 -22.28 -2.88
CA MET A 86 2.55 -23.47 -3.32
C MET A 86 2.36 -23.64 -4.84
#